data_AF-A0A5C7ZFW7-F1
#
_entry.id   AF-A0A5C7ZFW7-F1
#
_cell.length_a   1.000
_cell.length_b   1.000
_cell.length_c   1.000
_cell.angle_alpha   90.00
_cell.angle_beta   90.00
_cell.angle_gamma   90.00
#
_symmetry.space_group_name_H-M   'P 1'
#
loop_
_entity.id
_entity.type
_entity.pdbx_description
1 polymer ?
#
loop_
_entity_poly.entity_id
_entity_poly.type
_entity_poly.pdbx_seq_one_letter_code
_entity_poly.pdbx_strand_id
1 'polypeptide(L)'
;MSTEPMALPSDDVLQQALQEAPAQVARLAGWLEQEFEALKQRDLPAFEALQPAKNEELEKLARLAQWCSQIQPAPLAWQALQESLLQSREDHLRNIQLMQRQLQAVRGTLQALQGEAGPSVDLYDRSGHLSRRYGAWSHHLA
;
A
#
# COMPACT_ATOMS: atom_id res chain seq x y z
N MET A 1 -21.37 4.28 0.31
CA MET A 1 -21.90 2.93 0.57
C MET A 1 -22.53 2.98 1.95
N SER A 2 -23.86 2.95 2.04
CA SER A 2 -24.54 2.86 3.32
C SER A 2 -24.28 1.47 3.88
N THR A 3 -23.45 1.35 4.91
CA THR A 3 -23.34 0.11 5.69
C THR A 3 -24.67 -0.08 6.40
N GLU A 4 -25.55 -0.90 5.83
CA GLU A 4 -26.75 -1.34 6.56
C GLU A 4 -26.30 -2.00 7.87
N PRO A 5 -26.98 -1.71 9.00
CA PRO A 5 -26.61 -2.30 10.27
C PRO A 5 -26.79 -3.81 10.18
N MET A 6 -25.68 -4.55 10.25
CA MET A 6 -25.70 -6.00 10.37
C MET A 6 -26.42 -6.37 11.66
N ALA A 7 -27.43 -7.24 11.56
CA ALA A 7 -28.14 -7.75 12.71
C ALA A 7 -27.15 -8.32 13.74
N LEU A 8 -27.39 -7.98 15.02
CA LEU A 8 -26.64 -8.55 16.12
C LEU A 8 -26.84 -10.08 16.14
N PRO A 9 -25.79 -10.87 16.38
CA PRO A 9 -25.89 -12.30 16.48
C PRO A 9 -26.52 -12.68 17.84
N SER A 10 -26.83 -13.96 18.03
CA SER A 10 -27.20 -14.47 19.35
C SER A 10 -26.05 -14.31 20.35
N ASP A 11 -26.37 -14.18 21.64
CA ASP A 11 -25.38 -13.97 22.71
C ASP A 11 -24.29 -15.04 22.73
N ASP A 12 -24.65 -16.31 22.55
CA ASP A 12 -23.69 -17.42 22.50
C ASP A 12 -22.66 -17.25 21.37
N VAL A 13 -23.12 -16.81 20.20
CA VAL A 13 -22.26 -16.58 19.01
C VAL A 13 -21.35 -15.37 19.23
N LEU A 14 -21.88 -14.29 19.82
CA LEU A 14 -21.07 -13.12 20.17
C LEU A 14 -19.99 -13.49 21.20
N GLN A 15 -20.36 -14.25 22.23
CA GLN A 15 -19.45 -14.66 23.28
C GLN A 15 -18.35 -15.57 22.73
N GLN A 16 -18.68 -16.53 21.87
CA GLN A 16 -17.69 -17.36 21.20
C GLN A 16 -16.74 -16.52 20.33
N ALA A 17 -17.27 -15.59 19.52
CA ALA A 17 -16.45 -14.72 18.68
C ALA A 17 -15.48 -13.86 19.51
N LEU A 18 -15.94 -13.31 20.64
CA LEU A 18 -15.11 -12.56 21.58
C LEU A 18 -14.02 -13.42 22.25
N GLN A 19 -14.29 -14.70 22.51
CA GLN A 19 -13.31 -15.65 23.06
C GLN A 19 -12.23 -16.03 22.04
N GLU A 20 -12.58 -16.15 20.76
CA GLU A 20 -11.64 -16.50 19.70
C GLU A 20 -10.79 -15.31 19.23
N ALA A 21 -11.31 -14.08 19.37
CA ALA A 21 -10.71 -12.87 18.84
C ALA A 21 -9.24 -12.62 19.27
N PRO A 22 -8.78 -12.88 20.51
CA PRO A 22 -7.37 -12.74 20.86
C PRO A 22 -6.44 -13.62 20.00
N ALA A 23 -6.85 -14.86 19.75
CA ALA A 23 -6.10 -15.77 18.88
C ALA A 23 -6.14 -15.31 17.42
N GLN A 24 -7.27 -14.73 16.98
CA GLN A 24 -7.40 -14.17 15.63
C GLN A 24 -6.45 -12.97 15.41
N VAL A 25 -6.38 -12.05 16.38
CA VAL A 25 -5.46 -10.90 16.33
C VAL A 25 -4.00 -11.36 16.38
N ALA A 26 -3.67 -12.36 17.19
CA ALA A 26 -2.31 -12.92 17.22
C ALA A 26 -1.90 -13.55 15.88
N ARG A 27 -2.82 -14.27 15.22
CA ARG A 27 -2.57 -14.80 13.87
C ARG A 27 -2.41 -13.67 12.84
N LEU A 28 -3.22 -12.61 12.93
CA LEU A 28 -3.10 -11.43 12.09
C LEU A 28 -1.70 -10.81 12.17
N ALA A 29 -1.21 -10.56 13.38
CA ALA A 29 0.15 -10.07 13.60
C ALA A 29 1.20 -11.01 12.99
N GLY A 30 1.02 -12.33 13.15
CA GLY A 30 1.90 -13.34 12.56
C GLY A 30 1.95 -13.31 11.03
N TRP A 31 0.83 -13.09 10.34
CA TRP A 31 0.84 -12.95 8.87
C TRP A 31 1.48 -11.63 8.44
N LEU A 32 1.23 -10.53 9.15
CA LEU A 32 1.83 -9.23 8.82
C LEU A 32 3.37 -9.25 8.95
N GLU A 33 3.91 -10.01 9.91
CA GLU A 33 5.35 -10.20 10.02
C GLU A 33 5.90 -11.10 8.90
N GLN A 34 5.21 -12.18 8.55
CA GLN A 34 5.59 -13.03 7.41
C GLN A 34 5.56 -12.26 6.08
N GLU A 35 4.56 -11.40 5.89
CA GLU A 35 4.48 -10.50 4.75
C GLU A 35 5.69 -9.56 4.70
N PHE A 36 6.08 -9.00 5.85
CA PHE A 36 7.23 -8.11 5.93
C PHE A 36 8.53 -8.82 5.52
N GLU A 37 8.75 -10.05 6.00
CA GLU A 37 9.91 -10.84 5.63
C GLU A 37 9.91 -11.25 4.14
N ALA A 38 8.75 -11.66 3.60
CA ALA A 38 8.62 -11.94 2.17
C ALA A 38 8.92 -10.69 1.32
N LEU A 39 8.40 -9.53 1.71
CA LEU A 39 8.67 -8.25 1.03
C LEU A 39 10.16 -7.89 1.11
N LYS A 40 10.82 -8.05 2.26
CA LYS A 40 12.27 -7.80 2.39
C LYS A 40 13.09 -8.67 1.42
N GLN A 41 12.70 -9.93 1.27
CA GLN A 41 13.35 -10.88 0.37
C GLN A 41 12.93 -10.72 -1.10
N ARG A 42 11.98 -9.83 -1.39
CA ARG A 42 11.34 -9.65 -2.71
C ARG A 42 10.67 -10.93 -3.23
N ASP A 43 10.23 -11.79 -2.32
CA ASP A 43 9.48 -13.01 -2.63
C ASP A 43 8.00 -12.68 -2.75
N LEU A 44 7.61 -12.15 -3.91
CA LEU A 44 6.20 -11.83 -4.20
C LEU A 44 5.29 -13.05 -4.19
N PRO A 45 5.68 -14.23 -4.72
CA PRO A 45 4.88 -15.44 -4.60
C PRO A 45 4.56 -15.81 -3.14
N ALA A 46 5.54 -15.75 -2.23
CA ALA A 46 5.29 -16.00 -0.81
C ALA A 46 4.35 -14.95 -0.19
N PHE A 47 4.53 -13.67 -0.53
CA PHE A 47 3.62 -12.59 -0.09
C PHE A 47 2.18 -12.80 -0.58
N GLU A 48 1.99 -13.18 -1.85
CA GLU A 48 0.67 -13.44 -2.44
C GLU A 48 -0.02 -14.64 -1.80
N ALA A 49 0.74 -15.71 -1.49
CA ALA A 49 0.22 -16.89 -0.83
C ALA A 49 -0.36 -16.62 0.58
N LEU A 50 0.08 -15.55 1.25
CA LEU A 50 -0.43 -15.14 2.57
C LEU A 50 -1.77 -14.40 2.50
N GLN A 51 -2.13 -13.80 1.35
CA GLN A 51 -3.28 -12.91 1.24
C GLN A 51 -4.63 -13.59 1.57
N PRO A 52 -4.93 -14.81 1.11
CA PRO A 52 -6.22 -15.45 1.39
C PRO A 52 -6.47 -15.66 2.88
N ALA A 53 -5.49 -16.20 3.60
CA ALA A 53 -5.59 -16.47 5.04
C ALA A 53 -5.74 -15.17 5.85
N LYS A 54 -4.93 -14.15 5.53
CA LYS A 54 -5.03 -12.84 6.18
C LYS A 54 -6.40 -12.19 5.96
N ASN A 55 -6.92 -12.25 4.72
CA ASN A 55 -8.20 -11.64 4.38
C ASN A 55 -9.36 -12.34 5.09
N GLU A 56 -9.37 -13.67 5.14
CA GLU A 56 -10.38 -14.43 5.89
C GLU A 56 -10.41 -14.01 7.37
N GLU A 57 -9.24 -13.79 7.98
CA GLU A 57 -9.19 -13.36 9.37
C GLU A 57 -9.63 -11.92 9.58
N LEU A 58 -9.23 -11.01 8.67
CA LEU A 58 -9.68 -9.62 8.69
C LEU A 58 -11.20 -9.52 8.56
N GLU A 59 -11.83 -10.37 7.74
CA GLU A 59 -13.28 -10.44 7.61
C GLU A 59 -13.96 -10.87 8.92
N LYS A 60 -13.41 -11.87 9.63
CA LYS A 60 -13.92 -12.30 10.95
C LYS A 60 -13.81 -11.16 11.97
N LEU A 61 -12.66 -10.50 12.05
CA LEU A 61 -12.42 -9.39 12.97
C LEU A 61 -13.28 -8.16 12.63
N ALA A 62 -13.48 -7.86 11.34
CA ALA A 62 -14.35 -6.77 10.89
C ALA A 62 -15.82 -7.03 11.25
N ARG A 63 -16.29 -8.27 11.08
CA ARG A 63 -17.64 -8.67 11.51
C ARG A 63 -17.83 -8.48 13.01
N LEU A 64 -16.87 -8.94 13.81
CA LEU A 64 -16.90 -8.76 15.25
C LEU A 64 -16.89 -7.27 15.65
N ALA A 65 -16.07 -6.46 14.98
CA ALA A 65 -16.03 -5.01 15.21
C ALA A 65 -17.38 -4.35 14.96
N GLN A 66 -18.08 -4.74 13.87
CA GLN A 66 -19.40 -4.20 13.54
C GLN A 66 -20.49 -4.63 14.52
N TRP A 67 -20.39 -5.82 15.12
CA TRP A 67 -21.28 -6.20 16.23
C TRP A 67 -20.98 -5.37 17.48
N CYS A 68 -19.71 -5.28 17.86
CA CYS A 68 -19.30 -4.55 19.06
C CYS A 68 -19.60 -3.04 18.98
N SER A 69 -19.58 -2.44 17.78
CA SER A 69 -19.92 -1.02 17.61
C SER A 69 -21.40 -0.70 17.87
N GLN A 70 -22.27 -1.71 17.92
CA GLN A 70 -23.70 -1.55 18.20
C GLN A 70 -24.04 -1.73 19.68
N ILE A 71 -23.07 -2.14 20.52
CA ILE A 71 -23.28 -2.44 21.93
C ILE A 71 -22.67 -1.32 22.78
N GLN A 72 -23.48 -0.73 23.67
CA GLN A 72 -23.03 0.34 24.56
C GLN A 72 -23.31 -0.01 26.04
N PRO A 73 -22.29 -0.11 26.91
CA PRO A 73 -20.86 0.01 26.61
C PRO A 73 -20.33 -1.20 25.81
N ALA A 74 -19.27 -1.00 25.02
CA ALA A 74 -18.64 -2.08 24.27
C ALA A 74 -18.16 -3.21 25.20
N PRO A 75 -18.18 -4.49 24.77
CA PRO A 75 -17.71 -5.60 25.59
C PRO A 75 -16.25 -5.41 26.07
N LEU A 76 -15.95 -5.71 27.33
CA LEU A 76 -14.59 -5.55 27.89
C LEU A 76 -13.54 -6.37 27.12
N ALA A 77 -13.90 -7.58 26.68
CA ALA A 77 -13.04 -8.42 25.84
C ALA A 77 -12.67 -7.73 24.51
N TRP A 78 -13.60 -6.99 23.90
CA TRP A 78 -13.33 -6.21 22.70
C TRP A 78 -12.45 -4.99 22.98
N GLN A 79 -12.67 -4.31 24.11
CA GLN A 79 -11.83 -3.18 24.53
C GLN A 79 -10.37 -3.62 24.77
N ALA A 80 -10.16 -4.81 25.34
CA ALA A 80 -8.82 -5.36 25.59
C ALA A 80 -8.01 -5.63 24.30
N LEU A 81 -8.67 -5.75 23.14
CA LEU A 81 -8.01 -6.03 21.85
C LEU A 81 -7.54 -4.77 21.12
N GLN A 82 -7.98 -3.58 21.53
CA GLN A 82 -7.75 -2.34 20.77
C GLN A 82 -6.28 -2.04 20.56
N GLU A 83 -5.44 -2.28 21.56
CA GLU A 83 -3.99 -2.05 21.47
C GLU A 83 -3.34 -2.99 20.45
N SER A 84 -3.67 -4.28 20.48
CA SER A 84 -3.12 -5.26 19.54
C SER A 84 -3.61 -5.05 18.11
N LEU A 85 -4.86 -4.60 17.94
CA LEU A 85 -5.41 -4.21 16.63
C LEU A 85 -4.73 -2.95 16.09
N LEU A 86 -4.42 -1.98 16.96
CA LEU A 86 -3.65 -0.80 16.59
C LEU A 86 -2.24 -1.18 16.15
N GLN A 87 -1.57 -2.08 16.88
CA GLN A 87 -0.26 -2.59 16.46
C GLN A 87 -0.33 -3.29 15.10
N SER A 88 -1.35 -4.12 14.86
CA SER A 88 -1.55 -4.79 13.57
C SER A 88 -1.72 -3.78 12.42
N ARG A 89 -2.37 -2.63 12.68
CA ARG A 89 -2.46 -1.54 11.71
C ARG A 89 -1.08 -0.94 11.41
N GLU A 90 -0.28 -0.66 12.43
CA GLU A 90 1.07 -0.10 12.25
C GLU A 90 1.98 -1.06 11.46
N ASP A 91 1.92 -2.35 11.76
CA ASP A 91 2.68 -3.38 11.04
C ASP A 91 2.25 -3.45 9.56
N HIS A 92 0.95 -3.34 9.28
CA HIS A 92 0.44 -3.27 7.91
C HIS A 92 0.91 -2.00 7.17
N LEU A 93 0.89 -0.84 7.84
CA LEU A 93 1.39 0.41 7.26
C LEU A 93 2.88 0.33 6.94
N ARG A 94 3.68 -0.29 7.82
CA ARG A 94 5.10 -0.59 7.56
C ARG A 94 5.27 -1.43 6.29
N ASN A 95 4.45 -2.46 6.10
CA ASN A 95 4.50 -3.32 4.90
C ASN A 95 4.19 -2.53 3.62
N ILE A 96 3.15 -1.68 3.65
CA ILE A 96 2.79 -0.79 2.53
C ILE A 96 3.96 0.14 2.18
N GLN A 97 4.58 0.76 3.17
CA GLN A 97 5.70 1.68 2.95
C GLN A 97 6.90 0.98 2.29
N LEU A 98 7.21 -0.25 2.71
CA LEU A 98 8.28 -1.04 2.09
C LEU A 98 7.97 -1.35 0.62
N MET A 99 6.77 -1.84 0.34
CA MET A 99 6.32 -2.13 -1.02
C MET A 99 6.36 -0.89 -1.92
N GLN A 100 5.91 0.26 -1.43
CA GLN A 100 5.97 1.53 -2.15
C GLN A 100 7.40 1.92 -2.51
N ARG A 101 8.35 1.81 -1.58
CA ARG A 101 9.77 2.11 -1.82
C ARG A 101 10.36 1.19 -2.89
N GLN A 102 10.03 -0.10 -2.85
CA GLN A 102 10.48 -1.07 -3.85
C GLN A 102 9.93 -0.73 -5.24
N LEU A 103 8.65 -0.37 -5.34
CA LEU A 103 8.05 0.07 -6.60
C LEU A 103 8.71 1.34 -7.15
N GLN A 104 8.99 2.33 -6.28
CA GLN A 104 9.70 3.55 -6.70
C GLN A 104 11.11 3.24 -7.24
N ALA A 105 11.83 2.33 -6.59
CA ALA A 105 13.14 1.89 -7.07
C ALA A 105 13.05 1.25 -8.46
N VAL A 106 12.10 0.33 -8.68
CA VAL A 106 11.87 -0.29 -10.00
C VAL A 106 11.55 0.76 -11.06
N ARG A 107 10.64 1.70 -10.76
CA ARG A 107 10.30 2.80 -11.68
C ARG A 107 11.51 3.66 -12.01
N GLY A 108 12.31 4.03 -11.02
CA GLY A 108 13.55 4.80 -11.22
C GLY A 108 14.56 4.05 -12.10
N THR A 109 14.73 2.74 -11.90
CA THR A 109 15.61 1.93 -12.76
C THR A 109 15.09 1.86 -14.20
N LEU A 110 13.78 1.68 -14.41
CA LEU A 110 13.19 1.67 -15.74
C LEU A 110 13.34 3.04 -16.43
N GLN A 111 13.15 4.14 -15.71
CA GLN A 111 13.37 5.49 -16.25
C GLN A 111 14.83 5.72 -16.65
N ALA A 112 15.79 5.28 -15.82
CA ALA A 112 17.20 5.38 -16.14
C ALA A 112 17.58 4.54 -17.37
N LEU A 113 17.02 3.34 -17.51
CA LEU A 113 17.23 2.46 -18.67
C LEU A 113 16.55 2.97 -19.95
N GLN A 114 15.40 3.63 -19.82
CA GLN A 114 14.72 4.29 -20.94
C GLN A 114 15.47 5.55 -21.42
N GLY A 115 16.49 5.98 -20.68
CA GLY A 115 17.19 7.23 -20.88
C GLY A 115 16.29 8.40 -20.55
N GLU A 116 16.88 9.55 -20.26
CA GLU A 116 16.18 10.78 -20.53
C GLU A 116 15.69 10.72 -21.98
N ALA A 117 14.39 10.51 -22.20
CA ALA A 117 13.73 10.94 -23.41
C ALA A 117 13.65 12.48 -23.41
N GLY A 118 14.80 13.14 -23.18
CA GLY A 118 15.05 14.45 -23.72
C GLY A 118 15.18 14.31 -25.23
N PRO A 119 14.71 15.28 -26.02
CA PRO A 119 14.72 15.17 -27.47
C PRO A 119 16.16 14.96 -27.95
N SER A 120 16.44 13.74 -28.40
CA SER A 120 17.72 13.28 -28.94
C SER A 120 17.89 13.68 -30.41
N VAL A 121 17.46 14.88 -30.79
CA VAL A 121 17.61 15.42 -32.16
C VAL A 121 17.68 16.96 -32.12
N ASP A 122 18.84 17.53 -31.80
CA ASP A 122 19.34 18.72 -32.56
C ASP A 122 20.83 19.00 -32.34
N LEU A 123 21.66 17.97 -32.18
CA LEU A 123 23.12 18.14 -32.20
C LEU A 123 23.72 16.93 -32.90
N TYR A 124 23.74 16.98 -34.23
CA TYR A 124 24.87 16.64 -35.10
C TYR A 124 24.39 16.53 -36.56
N ASP A 125 24.38 17.66 -37.28
CA ASP A 125 24.82 17.61 -38.66
C ASP A 125 26.36 17.59 -38.63
N ARG A 126 26.93 16.38 -38.65
CA ARG A 126 28.35 16.13 -38.94
C ARG A 126 28.62 16.27 -40.44
N SER A 127 28.20 17.38 -41.04
CA SER A 127 28.71 17.85 -42.31
C SER A 127 29.08 19.32 -42.13
N GLY A 128 30.38 19.59 -42.13
CA GLY A 128 30.95 20.90 -41.80
C GLY A 128 30.58 21.99 -42.80
N HIS A 129 29.37 22.53 -42.71
CA HIS A 129 28.97 23.73 -43.44
C HIS A 129 28.37 24.76 -42.49
N LEU A 130 29.21 25.74 -42.14
CA LEU A 130 28.79 27.01 -41.58
C LEU A 130 27.90 27.72 -42.61
N SER A 131 26.58 27.69 -42.44
CA SER A 131 25.69 28.65 -43.12
C SER A 131 25.75 29.98 -42.38
N ARG A 132 26.85 30.70 -42.63
CA ARG A 132 26.95 32.13 -42.38
C ARG A 132 26.01 32.85 -43.35
N ARG A 133 24.82 33.26 -42.89
CA ARG A 133 24.05 34.33 -43.56
C ARG A 133 24.30 35.64 -42.80
N TYR A 134 25.42 36.28 -43.13
CA TYR A 134 25.57 37.72 -42.98
C TYR A 134 25.37 38.36 -44.35
N GLY A 135 24.47 39.33 -44.42
CA GLY A 135 24.11 40.13 -45.58
C GLY A 135 22.91 40.99 -45.18
N ALA A 136 23.09 41.92 -44.25
CA ALA A 136 23.52 43.30 -44.53
C ALA A 136 22.52 44.05 -45.41
N TRP A 137 21.52 44.68 -44.76
CA TRP A 137 21.02 45.98 -45.19
C TRP A 137 20.86 46.87 -43.96
N SER A 138 21.56 47.97 -44.05
CA SER A 138 21.75 49.07 -43.13
C SER A 138 20.54 50.01 -43.05
N HIS A 139 20.51 50.79 -41.97
CA HIS A 139 19.86 52.10 -41.80
C HIS A 139 18.32 52.16 -41.80
N HIS A 140 17.74 52.59 -40.68
CA HIS A 140 17.25 53.97 -40.54
C HIS A 140 16.96 54.36 -39.08
N LEU A 141 17.34 55.59 -38.76
CA LEU A 141 17.02 56.37 -37.56
C LEU A 141 15.59 56.90 -37.65
N ALA A 142 14.87 56.88 -36.52
CA ALA A 142 13.99 57.94 -36.03
C ALA A 142 13.61 57.64 -34.57
#